data_AF-A0A952JAJ3-F1
#
_entry.id   AF-A0A952JAJ3-F1
#
_cell.length_a   1.000
_cell.length_b   1.000
_cell.length_c   1.000
_cell.angle_alpha   90.00
_cell.angle_beta   90.00
_cell.angle_gamma   90.00
#
_symmetry.space_group_name_H-M   'P 1'
#
loop_
_entity.id
_entity.type
_entity.pdbx_description
1 polymer ?
#
loop_
_entity_poly.entity_id
_entity_poly.type
_entity_poly.pdbx_seq_one_letter_code
_entity_poly.pdbx_strand_id
1 'polypeptide(L)'
;MKFIVTLSCLIGFVVNSIAQTFSLSVTTKGFSDSDIVYIKKYHGRDEITIDSIQGNRSTSTPLSSFGLYFIFYEKNASAEFIFSKENLKLEVSKNALKAGKITLTNSKENSAYERFVNCYLLYDSAFYKHCNYRPNEFEPNFIAKVTQKSNSLSIIRKSFNDSIERISKQYPNTFTTNILCKATKLPTMNNNYDYYPAFLFRHFWDSIPLNDETILNHFLLNEQLKNYFRNFVPKNEDSLKVAIDIVQEKAKENAAVLSYVNSFLLRNFLKSNAEDLALYVNKNSNTEACELNLSEAEKKKFERLKSLSVGQNVPEILLPNIENNKTSLTKSVTANKATILLFWSSHCGKCRVELPQIQALYQKYKTQGLEVFAVNIDENKFNWRDAVNEFKLDWTNVTDEGKIADSKVLEQFNIQHTPSLFLIAQNGKIFAKEIYDKALEKNVQMLLSSSNK
;
A
#
# COMPACT_ATOMS: atom_id res chain seq x y z
N MET A 1 4.57 -68.91 -22.38
CA MET A 1 4.96 -68.08 -21.22
C MET A 1 4.12 -66.81 -21.25
N LYS A 2 3.06 -66.73 -20.45
CA LYS A 2 2.21 -65.54 -20.30
C LYS A 2 2.72 -64.74 -19.11
N PHE A 3 3.17 -63.51 -19.31
CA PHE A 3 3.57 -62.60 -18.24
C PHE A 3 2.32 -61.97 -17.61
N ILE A 4 2.16 -62.22 -16.31
CA ILE A 4 1.15 -61.57 -15.45
C ILE A 4 1.75 -60.23 -15.00
N VAL A 5 1.13 -59.13 -15.38
CA VAL A 5 1.41 -57.80 -14.84
C VAL A 5 0.53 -57.60 -13.62
N THR A 6 1.13 -57.60 -12.43
CA THR A 6 0.47 -57.27 -11.17
C THR A 6 0.30 -55.74 -11.07
N LEU A 7 -0.95 -55.29 -11.20
CA LEU A 7 -1.36 -53.91 -10.98
C LEU A 7 -1.36 -53.64 -9.47
N SER A 8 -0.37 -52.91 -8.98
CA SER A 8 -0.32 -52.43 -7.58
C SER A 8 -1.12 -51.13 -7.48
N CYS A 9 -2.28 -51.22 -6.84
CA CYS A 9 -3.16 -50.08 -6.58
C CYS A 9 -2.56 -49.25 -5.43
N LEU A 10 -1.93 -48.12 -5.75
CA LEU A 10 -1.53 -47.12 -4.75
C LEU A 10 -2.80 -46.41 -4.26
N ILE A 11 -3.31 -46.81 -3.11
CA ILE A 11 -4.37 -46.09 -2.39
C ILE A 11 -3.72 -44.84 -1.80
N GLY A 12 -3.88 -43.70 -2.49
CA GLY A 12 -3.57 -42.39 -1.93
C GLY A 12 -4.49 -42.10 -0.76
N PHE A 13 -3.97 -42.17 0.46
CA PHE A 13 -4.63 -41.61 1.63
C PHE A 13 -4.68 -40.09 1.49
N VAL A 14 -5.83 -39.56 1.07
CA VAL A 14 -6.15 -38.14 1.26
C VAL A 14 -6.44 -37.97 2.75
N VAL A 15 -5.43 -37.53 3.50
CA VAL A 15 -5.63 -37.07 4.89
C VAL A 15 -6.35 -35.73 4.79
N ASN A 16 -7.69 -35.76 4.83
CA ASN A 16 -8.46 -34.57 5.15
C ASN A 16 -8.16 -34.21 6.60
N SER A 17 -7.22 -33.28 6.84
CA SER A 17 -7.04 -32.70 8.16
C SER A 17 -8.30 -31.90 8.49
N ILE A 18 -9.17 -32.46 9.34
CA ILE A 18 -10.28 -31.70 9.90
C ILE A 18 -9.65 -30.58 10.73
N ALA A 19 -9.84 -29.33 10.31
CA ALA A 19 -9.37 -28.19 11.09
C ALA A 19 -10.01 -28.26 12.48
N GLN A 20 -9.18 -28.29 13.53
CA GLN A 20 -9.67 -28.39 14.90
C GLN A 20 -10.50 -27.14 15.24
N THR A 21 -11.77 -27.34 15.57
CA THR A 21 -12.69 -26.27 15.96
C THR A 21 -12.77 -26.16 17.48
N PHE A 22 -12.95 -24.92 17.95
CA PHE A 22 -13.17 -24.59 19.36
C PHE A 22 -14.45 -23.77 19.50
N SER A 23 -15.11 -23.82 20.64
CA SER A 23 -16.37 -23.09 20.84
C SER A 23 -16.16 -21.72 21.50
N LEU A 24 -16.83 -20.71 20.98
CA LEU A 24 -17.02 -19.42 21.62
C LEU A 24 -18.45 -19.34 22.16
N SER A 25 -18.61 -19.44 23.48
CA SER A 25 -19.90 -19.23 24.13
C SER A 25 -20.01 -17.81 24.66
N VAL A 26 -21.08 -17.10 24.30
CA VAL A 26 -21.30 -15.70 24.69
C VAL A 26 -22.67 -15.56 25.32
N THR A 27 -22.71 -14.95 26.50
CA THR A 27 -23.94 -14.62 27.23
C THR A 27 -24.07 -13.11 27.36
N THR A 28 -25.16 -12.54 26.85
CA THR A 28 -25.45 -11.11 26.90
C THR A 28 -26.42 -10.78 28.06
N LYS A 29 -26.15 -9.68 28.79
CA LYS A 29 -26.97 -9.19 29.90
C LYS A 29 -27.22 -7.68 29.82
N GLY A 30 -28.43 -7.25 30.14
CA GLY A 30 -28.83 -5.84 30.17
C GLY A 30 -29.10 -5.22 28.80
N PHE A 31 -29.27 -6.05 27.77
CA PHE A 31 -29.67 -5.66 26.42
C PHE A 31 -31.19 -5.82 26.25
N SER A 32 -31.82 -4.91 25.51
CA SER A 32 -33.24 -4.97 25.15
C SER A 32 -33.49 -5.97 24.01
N ASP A 33 -34.73 -6.40 23.78
CA ASP A 33 -35.02 -7.37 22.71
C ASP A 33 -34.75 -6.82 21.29
N SER A 34 -34.65 -5.50 21.12
CA SER A 34 -34.25 -4.88 19.85
C SER A 34 -32.73 -4.70 19.71
N ASP A 35 -31.96 -4.88 20.78
CA ASP A 35 -30.52 -4.67 20.77
C ASP A 35 -29.81 -5.82 20.06
N ILE A 36 -28.86 -5.52 19.15
CA ILE A 36 -28.07 -6.52 18.43
C ILE A 36 -26.58 -6.35 18.79
N VAL A 37 -26.03 -7.36 19.45
CA VAL A 37 -24.60 -7.46 19.80
C VAL A 37 -23.89 -8.28 18.73
N TYR A 38 -22.94 -7.68 18.03
CA TYR A 38 -22.15 -8.30 16.98
C TYR A 38 -20.86 -8.91 17.54
N ILE A 39 -20.50 -10.08 17.04
CA ILE A 39 -19.19 -10.69 17.22
C ILE A 39 -18.42 -10.45 15.93
N LYS A 40 -17.29 -9.78 16.02
CA LYS A 40 -16.45 -9.44 14.88
C LYS A 40 -15.03 -9.94 15.08
N LYS A 41 -14.30 -10.08 13.98
CA LYS A 41 -12.85 -10.34 13.98
C LYS A 41 -12.13 -9.36 13.07
N TYR A 42 -10.83 -9.21 13.31
CA TYR A 42 -9.96 -8.48 12.39
C TYR A 42 -9.42 -9.39 11.29
N HIS A 43 -9.33 -8.85 10.08
CA HIS A 43 -8.47 -9.37 9.01
C HIS A 43 -7.65 -8.20 8.44
N GLY A 44 -6.40 -8.09 8.89
CA GLY A 44 -5.58 -6.92 8.71
C GLY A 44 -6.30 -5.70 9.28
N ARG A 45 -6.66 -4.75 8.41
CA ARG A 45 -7.35 -3.52 8.81
C ARG A 45 -8.87 -3.61 8.73
N ASP A 46 -9.39 -4.71 8.20
CA ASP A 46 -10.81 -4.89 7.95
C ASP A 46 -11.47 -5.59 9.14
N GLU A 47 -12.72 -5.23 9.40
CA GLU A 47 -13.56 -5.86 10.42
C GLU A 47 -14.57 -6.77 9.73
N ILE A 48 -14.62 -8.03 10.15
CA ILE A 48 -15.53 -9.03 9.60
C ILE A 48 -16.52 -9.43 10.69
N THR A 49 -17.81 -9.23 10.43
CA THR A 49 -18.89 -9.76 11.29
C THR A 49 -18.96 -11.27 11.13
N ILE A 50 -18.85 -11.99 12.24
CA ILE A 50 -18.87 -13.44 12.30
C ILE A 50 -20.24 -13.95 12.77
N ASP A 51 -20.83 -13.25 13.73
CA ASP A 51 -22.10 -13.65 14.33
C ASP A 51 -22.79 -12.45 14.98
N SER A 52 -24.05 -12.61 15.39
CA SER A 52 -24.80 -11.62 16.15
C SER A 52 -25.74 -12.26 17.17
N ILE A 53 -25.98 -11.54 18.26
CA ILE A 53 -26.84 -11.97 19.37
C ILE A 53 -27.86 -10.88 19.63
N GLN A 54 -29.14 -11.23 19.57
CA GLN A 54 -30.24 -10.30 19.83
C GLN A 54 -30.72 -10.41 21.28
N GLY A 55 -30.73 -9.28 21.99
CA GLY A 55 -31.20 -9.16 23.37
C GLY A 55 -30.37 -9.96 24.38
N ASN A 56 -31.01 -10.36 25.48
CA ASN A 56 -30.38 -11.14 26.57
C ASN A 56 -30.44 -12.64 26.27
N ARG A 57 -29.40 -13.17 25.63
CA ARG A 57 -29.34 -14.57 25.18
C ARG A 57 -27.97 -15.16 25.42
N SER A 58 -27.89 -16.49 25.32
CA SER A 58 -26.62 -17.21 25.25
C SER A 58 -26.52 -17.91 23.90
N THR A 59 -25.38 -17.78 23.25
CA THR A 59 -25.03 -18.52 22.02
C THR A 59 -23.73 -19.29 22.22
N SER A 60 -23.49 -20.29 21.37
CA SER A 60 -22.22 -20.98 21.29
C SER A 60 -21.87 -21.27 19.83
N THR A 61 -20.80 -20.63 19.36
CA THR A 61 -20.43 -20.63 17.94
C THR A 61 -19.11 -21.38 17.77
N PRO A 62 -19.05 -22.44 16.94
CA PRO A 62 -17.78 -23.11 16.64
C PRO A 62 -16.94 -22.24 15.72
N LEU A 63 -15.67 -22.05 16.06
CA LEU A 63 -14.72 -21.22 15.33
C LEU A 63 -13.42 -21.99 15.07
N SER A 64 -12.83 -21.77 13.89
CA SER A 64 -11.57 -22.34 13.44
C SER A 64 -10.49 -21.29 13.13
N SER A 65 -10.86 -20.01 13.09
CA SER A 65 -9.94 -18.89 12.84
C SER A 65 -9.46 -18.34 14.18
N PHE A 66 -8.14 -18.29 14.38
CA PHE A 66 -7.54 -17.78 15.61
C PHE A 66 -6.98 -16.37 15.42
N GLY A 67 -7.20 -15.49 16.39
CA GLY A 67 -6.71 -14.13 16.35
C GLY A 67 -7.49 -13.16 17.24
N LEU A 68 -7.48 -11.88 16.86
CA LEU A 68 -8.16 -10.81 17.58
C LEU A 68 -9.62 -10.69 17.15
N TYR A 69 -10.49 -10.85 18.14
CA TYR A 69 -11.93 -10.70 18.04
C TYR A 69 -12.38 -9.53 18.91
N PHE A 70 -13.60 -9.05 18.66
CA PHE A 70 -14.22 -8.08 19.53
C PHE A 70 -15.74 -8.21 19.50
N ILE A 71 -16.33 -7.86 20.63
CA ILE A 71 -17.77 -7.67 20.76
C ILE A 71 -18.08 -6.22 20.45
N PHE A 72 -19.13 -5.96 19.66
CA PHE A 72 -19.57 -4.62 19.27
C PHE A 72 -21.09 -4.50 19.37
N TYR A 73 -21.60 -3.38 19.87
CA TYR A 73 -23.05 -3.12 19.92
C TYR A 73 -23.39 -1.75 19.29
N GLU A 74 -22.71 -0.69 19.73
CA GLU A 74 -22.90 0.70 19.28
C GLU A 74 -21.56 1.47 19.31
N LYS A 75 -21.56 2.73 18.85
CA LYS A 75 -20.36 3.59 18.88
C LYS A 75 -19.77 3.66 20.30
N ASN A 76 -18.49 3.30 20.43
CA ASN A 76 -17.73 3.24 21.69
C ASN A 76 -18.15 2.14 22.68
N ALA A 77 -19.03 1.21 22.29
CA ALA A 77 -19.38 0.04 23.09
C ALA A 77 -18.79 -1.22 22.44
N SER A 78 -17.48 -1.43 22.69
CA SER A 78 -16.74 -2.56 22.17
C SER A 78 -15.65 -3.05 23.11
N ALA A 79 -15.38 -4.35 23.12
CA ALA A 79 -14.27 -4.92 23.88
C ALA A 79 -13.59 -6.02 23.06
N GLU A 80 -12.27 -5.99 23.06
CA GLU A 80 -11.41 -6.93 22.34
C GLU A 80 -11.07 -8.15 23.19
N PHE A 81 -10.84 -9.28 22.54
CA PHE A 81 -10.34 -10.51 23.13
C PHE A 81 -9.64 -11.36 22.06
N ILE A 82 -8.73 -12.23 22.48
CA ILE A 82 -8.13 -13.23 21.61
C ILE A 82 -8.95 -14.52 21.67
N PHE A 83 -9.25 -15.09 20.51
CA PHE A 83 -9.76 -16.44 20.39
C PHE A 83 -8.68 -17.33 19.78
N SER A 84 -8.20 -18.33 20.52
CA SER A 84 -7.15 -19.23 20.04
C SER A 84 -7.13 -20.53 20.83
N LYS A 85 -7.28 -21.67 20.14
CA LYS A 85 -7.04 -23.04 20.65
C LYS A 85 -7.57 -23.39 22.05
N GLU A 86 -8.63 -22.72 22.50
CA GLU A 86 -9.33 -23.00 23.75
C GLU A 86 -10.82 -22.67 23.61
N ASN A 87 -11.68 -23.42 24.30
CA ASN A 87 -13.10 -23.09 24.37
C ASN A 87 -13.27 -21.87 25.28
N LEU A 88 -13.88 -20.82 24.77
CA LEU A 88 -13.97 -19.54 25.44
C LEU A 88 -15.40 -19.24 25.89
N LYS A 89 -15.56 -18.78 27.13
CA LYS A 89 -16.86 -18.34 27.66
C LYS A 89 -16.79 -16.86 28.03
N LEU A 90 -17.66 -16.07 27.42
CA LEU A 90 -17.78 -14.63 27.57
C LEU A 90 -19.10 -14.26 28.23
N GLU A 91 -19.04 -13.39 29.22
CA GLU A 91 -20.19 -12.64 29.69
C GLU A 91 -20.07 -11.17 29.29
N VAL A 92 -21.07 -10.69 28.56
CA VAL A 92 -21.14 -9.34 28.01
C VAL A 92 -22.29 -8.60 28.68
N SER A 93 -21.97 -7.63 29.54
CA SER A 93 -22.95 -6.71 30.12
C SER A 93 -22.97 -5.41 29.31
N LYS A 94 -24.17 -4.89 29.00
CA LYS A 94 -24.32 -3.62 28.26
C LYS A 94 -23.53 -2.46 28.89
N ASN A 95 -23.54 -2.35 30.22
CA ASN A 95 -22.82 -1.30 30.94
C ASN A 95 -21.30 -1.51 30.93
N ALA A 96 -20.84 -2.76 31.09
CA ALA A 96 -19.41 -3.06 31.05
C ALA A 96 -18.83 -2.85 29.65
N LEU A 97 -19.58 -3.22 28.62
CA LEU A 97 -19.16 -3.09 27.22
C LEU A 97 -18.97 -1.62 26.81
N LYS A 98 -19.81 -0.71 27.32
CA LYS A 98 -19.63 0.75 27.16
C LYS A 98 -18.34 1.28 27.79
N ALA A 99 -17.79 0.57 28.78
CA ALA A 99 -16.51 0.88 29.40
C ALA A 99 -15.34 0.10 28.75
N GLY A 100 -15.59 -0.58 27.62
CA GLY A 100 -14.59 -1.39 26.92
C GLY A 100 -14.27 -2.72 27.60
N LYS A 101 -15.17 -3.25 28.44
CA LYS A 101 -14.91 -4.43 29.26
C LYS A 101 -15.88 -5.56 28.96
N ILE A 102 -15.35 -6.78 28.99
CA ILE A 102 -16.08 -8.05 28.99
C ILE A 102 -15.52 -8.94 30.09
N THR A 103 -16.30 -9.93 30.53
CA THR A 103 -15.83 -10.92 31.49
C THR A 103 -15.49 -12.21 30.78
N LEU A 104 -14.23 -12.63 30.92
CA LEU A 104 -13.70 -13.90 30.41
C LEU A 104 -13.51 -14.86 31.59
N THR A 105 -13.80 -16.15 31.40
CA THR A 105 -13.54 -17.17 32.42
C THR A 105 -12.46 -18.14 31.96
N ASN A 106 -11.45 -18.36 32.81
CA ASN A 106 -10.38 -19.36 32.65
C ASN A 106 -9.67 -19.38 31.28
N SER A 107 -9.32 -18.20 30.73
CA SER A 107 -8.61 -18.08 29.46
C SER A 107 -7.12 -17.81 29.66
N LYS A 108 -6.28 -18.78 29.29
CA LYS A 108 -4.81 -18.59 29.32
C LYS A 108 -4.38 -17.58 28.26
N GLU A 109 -5.00 -17.64 27.09
CA GLU A 109 -4.72 -16.76 25.95
C GLU A 109 -5.02 -15.30 26.29
N ASN A 110 -6.20 -15.00 26.83
CA ASN A 110 -6.56 -13.61 27.16
C ASN A 110 -5.81 -13.08 28.39
N SER A 111 -5.40 -13.96 29.31
CA SER A 111 -4.46 -13.57 30.38
C SER A 111 -3.12 -13.12 29.82
N ALA A 112 -2.63 -13.78 28.76
CA ALA A 112 -1.42 -13.35 28.06
C ALA A 112 -1.65 -12.02 27.32
N TYR A 113 -2.78 -11.88 26.62
CA TYR A 113 -3.15 -10.69 25.86
C TYR A 113 -3.24 -9.45 26.77
N GLU A 114 -3.93 -9.56 27.91
CA GLU A 114 -4.06 -8.45 28.87
C GLU A 114 -2.68 -7.98 29.37
N ARG A 115 -1.79 -8.92 29.71
CA ARG A 115 -0.41 -8.57 30.12
C ARG A 115 0.36 -7.92 28.99
N PHE A 116 0.21 -8.40 27.76
CA PHE A 116 0.83 -7.83 26.57
C PHE A 116 0.34 -6.40 26.32
N VAL A 117 -0.97 -6.17 26.31
CA VAL A 117 -1.57 -4.84 26.11
C VAL A 117 -1.11 -3.87 27.19
N ASN A 118 -1.16 -4.26 28.47
CA ASN A 118 -0.69 -3.42 29.57
C ASN A 118 0.81 -3.09 29.44
N CYS A 119 1.64 -4.06 29.06
CA CYS A 119 3.06 -3.85 28.80
C CYS A 119 3.28 -2.87 27.63
N TYR A 120 2.54 -3.04 26.54
CA TYR A 120 2.63 -2.20 25.35
C TYR A 120 2.20 -0.74 25.64
N LEU A 121 1.09 -0.53 26.36
CA LEU A 121 0.61 0.79 26.75
C LEU A 121 1.61 1.54 27.66
N LEU A 122 2.23 0.83 28.61
CA LEU A 122 3.27 1.42 29.47
C LEU A 122 4.51 1.81 28.66
N TYR A 123 4.94 0.93 27.74
CA TYR A 123 6.04 1.23 26.83
C TYR A 123 5.73 2.44 25.95
N ASP A 124 4.58 2.47 25.28
CA ASP A 124 4.18 3.55 24.38
C ASP A 124 4.12 4.89 25.12
N SER A 125 3.50 4.91 26.32
CA SER A 125 3.47 6.09 27.19
C SER A 125 4.87 6.57 27.58
N ALA A 126 5.77 5.65 27.97
CA ALA A 126 7.14 5.98 28.32
C ALA A 126 7.92 6.49 27.10
N PHE A 127 7.79 5.84 25.95
CA PHE A 127 8.47 6.20 24.71
C PHE A 127 8.02 7.57 24.19
N TYR A 128 6.71 7.83 24.17
CA TYR A 128 6.13 9.10 23.73
C TYR A 128 6.63 10.29 24.56
N LYS A 129 6.65 10.15 25.89
CA LYS A 129 7.19 11.19 26.79
C LYS A 129 8.63 11.58 26.46
N HIS A 130 9.46 10.61 26.06
CA HIS A 130 10.86 10.86 25.70
C HIS A 130 11.03 11.41 24.28
N CYS A 131 10.12 11.10 23.35
CA CYS A 131 10.20 11.58 21.96
C CYS A 131 9.82 13.05 21.77
N ASN A 132 9.02 13.65 22.67
CA ASN A 132 8.50 15.02 22.51
C ASN A 132 9.53 16.15 22.62
N TYR A 133 10.57 15.97 23.43
CA TYR A 133 11.62 16.99 23.56
C TYR A 133 12.78 16.69 22.62
N ARG A 134 13.09 17.58 21.67
CA ARG A 134 14.24 17.45 20.76
C ARG A 134 15.28 18.52 21.11
N PRO A 135 16.41 18.15 21.74
CA PRO A 135 17.50 19.09 21.95
C PRO A 135 17.91 19.71 20.61
N ASN A 136 18.08 21.02 20.56
CA ASN A 136 18.65 21.70 19.39
C ASN A 136 20.15 21.96 19.59
N GLU A 137 20.89 22.03 18.49
CA GLU A 137 22.34 22.17 18.44
C GLU A 137 22.85 23.49 19.06
N PHE A 138 21.97 24.48 19.22
CA PHE A 138 22.29 25.76 19.86
C PHE A 138 22.13 25.71 21.39
N GLU A 139 21.63 24.61 21.96
CA GLU A 139 21.50 24.48 23.41
C GLU A 139 22.84 24.21 24.10
N PRO A 140 23.07 24.80 25.30
CA PRO A 140 24.19 24.40 26.15
C PRO A 140 24.16 22.90 26.44
N ASN A 141 25.33 22.27 26.40
CA ASN A 141 25.53 20.83 26.64
C ASN A 141 24.70 19.93 25.71
N PHE A 142 24.44 20.36 24.46
CA PHE A 142 23.69 19.60 23.46
C PHE A 142 24.07 18.11 23.39
N ILE A 143 25.37 17.80 23.27
CA ILE A 143 25.86 16.42 23.19
C ILE A 143 25.45 15.61 24.43
N ALA A 144 25.65 16.15 25.65
CA ALA A 144 25.29 15.45 26.88
C ALA A 144 23.76 15.19 26.98
N LYS A 145 22.93 16.15 26.56
CA LYS A 145 21.47 15.99 26.50
C LYS A 145 21.06 14.91 25.51
N VAL A 146 21.67 14.87 24.32
CA VAL A 146 21.44 13.84 23.30
C VAL A 146 21.85 12.46 23.84
N THR A 147 23.02 12.34 24.47
CA THR A 147 23.51 11.09 25.06
C THR A 147 22.59 10.59 26.17
N GLN A 148 22.19 11.46 27.11
CA GLN A 148 21.29 11.10 28.20
C GLN A 148 19.95 10.56 27.66
N LYS A 149 19.38 11.24 26.66
CA LYS A 149 18.13 10.82 26.03
C LYS A 149 18.28 9.48 25.30
N SER A 150 19.38 9.28 24.58
CA SER A 150 19.69 8.01 23.90
C SER A 150 19.73 6.84 24.90
N ASN A 151 20.38 7.05 26.05
CA ASN A 151 20.47 6.06 27.13
C ASN A 151 19.09 5.75 27.75
N SER A 152 18.26 6.76 28.01
CA SER A 152 16.89 6.51 28.50
C SER A 152 16.06 5.69 27.51
N LEU A 153 16.15 6.00 26.21
CA LEU A 153 15.43 5.27 25.17
C LEU A 153 15.91 3.82 25.05
N SER A 154 17.22 3.57 25.20
CA SER A 154 17.77 2.22 25.15
C SER A 154 17.30 1.37 26.34
N ILE A 155 17.22 1.95 27.55
CA ILE A 155 16.68 1.29 28.76
C ILE A 155 15.19 0.97 28.61
N ILE A 156 14.39 1.91 28.08
CA ILE A 156 12.95 1.70 27.86
C ILE A 156 12.72 0.54 26.87
N ARG A 157 13.45 0.53 25.75
CA ARG A 157 13.37 -0.55 24.75
C ARG A 157 13.80 -1.90 25.33
N LYS A 158 14.89 -1.94 26.09
CA LYS A 158 15.36 -3.16 26.76
C LYS A 158 14.32 -3.70 27.74
N SER A 159 13.79 -2.83 28.61
CA SER A 159 12.76 -3.20 29.58
C SER A 159 11.49 -3.75 28.93
N PHE A 160 11.10 -3.19 27.77
CA PHE A 160 9.99 -3.69 26.98
C PHE A 160 10.30 -5.10 26.43
N ASN A 161 11.45 -5.28 25.77
CA ASN A 161 11.87 -6.60 25.27
C ASN A 161 11.94 -7.66 26.38
N ASP A 162 12.51 -7.33 27.54
CA ASP A 162 12.56 -8.24 28.70
C ASP A 162 11.15 -8.64 29.17
N SER A 163 10.19 -7.71 29.09
CA SER A 163 8.79 -7.97 29.44
C SER A 163 8.12 -8.88 28.42
N ILE A 164 8.33 -8.65 27.12
CA ILE A 164 7.89 -9.54 26.04
C ILE A 164 8.44 -10.96 26.21
N GLU A 165 9.71 -11.10 26.61
CA GLU A 165 10.32 -12.41 26.87
C GLU A 165 9.73 -13.10 28.11
N ARG A 166 9.46 -12.35 29.19
CA ARG A 166 8.78 -12.90 30.37
C ARG A 166 7.37 -13.40 30.03
N ILE A 167 6.59 -12.62 29.28
CA ILE A 167 5.26 -13.03 28.81
C ILE A 167 5.38 -14.29 27.95
N SER A 168 6.33 -14.32 27.01
CA SER A 168 6.57 -15.48 26.14
C SER A 168 6.91 -16.76 26.91
N LYS A 169 7.71 -16.65 27.98
CA LYS A 169 8.05 -17.79 28.85
C LYS A 169 6.88 -18.25 29.70
N GLN A 170 6.06 -17.33 30.20
CA GLN A 170 4.92 -17.64 31.07
C GLN A 170 3.72 -18.22 30.29
N TYR A 171 3.52 -17.77 29.05
CA TYR A 171 2.37 -18.12 28.22
C TYR A 171 2.76 -18.77 26.89
N PRO A 172 3.59 -19.83 26.88
CA PRO A 172 4.07 -20.43 25.63
C PRO A 172 2.91 -21.00 24.81
N ASN A 173 3.10 -21.00 23.48
CA ASN A 173 2.18 -21.54 22.47
C ASN A 173 0.81 -20.82 22.37
N THR A 174 0.71 -19.61 22.90
CA THR A 174 -0.45 -18.72 22.72
C THR A 174 -0.31 -17.90 21.44
N PHE A 175 -1.43 -17.47 20.85
CA PHE A 175 -1.43 -16.52 19.73
C PHE A 175 -0.71 -15.21 20.12
N THR A 176 -0.95 -14.72 21.33
CA THR A 176 -0.30 -13.53 21.90
C THR A 176 1.22 -13.66 21.85
N THR A 177 1.78 -14.79 22.27
CA THR A 177 3.25 -14.98 22.29
C THR A 177 3.82 -15.26 20.90
N ASN A 178 3.13 -16.08 20.10
CA ASN A 178 3.62 -16.49 18.79
C ASN A 178 3.50 -15.40 17.73
N ILE A 179 2.52 -14.51 17.85
CA ILE A 179 2.24 -13.44 16.90
C ILE A 179 2.57 -12.07 17.51
N LEU A 180 1.84 -11.64 18.54
CA LEU A 180 1.91 -10.25 19.02
C LEU A 180 3.25 -9.89 19.66
N CYS A 181 3.74 -10.76 20.55
CA CYS A 181 5.05 -10.59 21.20
C CYS A 181 6.19 -10.60 20.17
N LYS A 182 6.20 -11.54 19.22
CA LYS A 182 7.22 -11.60 18.16
C LYS A 182 7.16 -10.38 17.24
N ALA A 183 5.96 -9.99 16.82
CA ALA A 183 5.73 -8.88 15.91
C ALA A 183 6.03 -7.50 16.52
N THR A 184 6.08 -7.38 17.86
CA THR A 184 6.43 -6.13 18.55
C THR A 184 7.82 -6.12 19.17
N LYS A 185 8.48 -7.29 19.28
CA LYS A 185 9.85 -7.38 19.79
C LYS A 185 10.77 -6.48 18.96
N LEU A 186 11.50 -5.60 19.64
CA LEU A 186 12.38 -4.65 18.98
C LEU A 186 13.74 -5.31 18.69
N PRO A 187 14.22 -5.31 17.43
CA PRO A 187 15.55 -5.80 17.10
C PRO A 187 16.64 -5.07 17.89
N THR A 188 17.64 -5.82 18.37
CA THR A 188 18.81 -5.27 19.07
C THR A 188 19.89 -4.96 18.05
N MET A 189 20.37 -3.72 18.04
CA MET A 189 21.40 -3.25 17.11
C MET A 189 22.74 -3.92 17.39
N ASN A 190 23.40 -4.39 16.34
CA ASN A 190 24.78 -4.89 16.42
C ASN A 190 25.79 -3.74 16.19
N ASN A 191 27.08 -4.02 16.38
CA ASN A 191 28.14 -3.02 16.27
C ASN A 191 28.44 -2.55 14.83
N ASN A 192 27.75 -3.08 13.81
CA ASN A 192 27.95 -2.69 12.41
C ASN A 192 27.12 -1.45 12.01
N TYR A 193 26.35 -0.89 12.95
CA TYR A 193 25.51 0.28 12.71
C TYR A 193 25.75 1.33 13.79
N ASP A 194 26.02 2.56 13.36
CA ASP A 194 26.15 3.71 14.25
C ASP A 194 24.80 4.38 14.56
N TYR A 195 23.74 3.97 13.84
CA TYR A 195 22.44 4.64 13.86
C TYR A 195 21.27 3.65 13.83
N TYR A 196 20.46 3.68 14.88
CA TYR A 196 19.36 2.72 15.09
C TYR A 196 18.31 2.70 13.96
N PRO A 197 17.88 3.84 13.39
CA PRO A 197 16.99 3.81 12.23
C PRO A 197 17.61 3.20 10.98
N ALA A 198 18.93 3.37 10.74
CA ALA A 198 19.60 2.71 9.63
C ALA A 198 19.68 1.18 9.82
N PHE A 199 19.86 0.73 11.07
CA PHE A 199 19.74 -0.68 11.43
C PHE A 199 18.31 -1.20 11.17
N LEU A 200 17.28 -0.49 11.65
CA LEU A 200 15.89 -0.89 11.45
C LEU A 200 15.47 -0.86 9.97
N PHE A 201 16.05 0.00 9.14
CA PHE A 201 15.83 -0.06 7.69
C PHE A 201 16.12 -1.45 7.10
N ARG A 202 17.02 -2.24 7.69
CA ARG A 202 17.33 -3.60 7.22
C ARG A 202 16.73 -4.71 8.08
N HIS A 203 16.63 -4.48 9.39
CA HIS A 203 16.36 -5.52 10.38
C HIS A 203 14.98 -5.43 11.04
N PHE A 204 14.14 -4.45 10.68
CA PHE A 204 12.82 -4.26 11.30
C PHE A 204 11.92 -5.51 11.22
N TRP A 205 12.01 -6.26 10.11
CA TRP A 205 11.15 -7.41 9.85
C TRP A 205 11.70 -8.74 10.39
N ASP A 206 12.88 -8.76 11.01
CA ASP A 206 13.59 -10.01 11.35
C ASP A 206 12.86 -10.89 12.39
N SER A 207 12.14 -10.29 13.33
CA SER A 207 11.39 -11.02 14.35
C SER A 207 9.90 -11.17 14.02
N ILE A 208 9.41 -10.50 12.98
CA ILE A 208 7.99 -10.47 12.65
C ILE A 208 7.63 -11.77 11.89
N PRO A 209 6.65 -12.56 12.37
CA PRO A 209 6.34 -13.87 11.81
C PRO A 209 5.52 -13.77 10.51
N LEU A 210 6.11 -13.25 9.44
CA LEU A 210 5.44 -13.06 8.15
C LEU A 210 5.17 -14.37 7.38
N ASN A 211 5.70 -15.50 7.85
CA ASN A 211 5.38 -16.83 7.33
C ASN A 211 4.10 -17.43 7.95
N ASP A 212 3.59 -16.87 9.04
CA ASP A 212 2.38 -17.32 9.73
C ASP A 212 1.19 -16.45 9.31
N GLU A 213 0.27 -17.02 8.53
CA GLU A 213 -0.91 -16.33 8.03
C GLU A 213 -1.79 -15.75 9.14
N THR A 214 -1.75 -16.32 10.35
CA THR A 214 -2.56 -15.84 11.47
C THR A 214 -2.18 -14.42 11.92
N ILE A 215 -1.02 -13.89 11.50
CA ILE A 215 -0.68 -12.48 11.66
C ILE A 215 -1.71 -11.55 11.00
N LEU A 216 -2.41 -12.03 9.96
CA LEU A 216 -3.50 -11.32 9.31
C LEU A 216 -4.76 -11.28 10.17
N ASN A 217 -4.93 -12.13 11.17
CA ASN A 217 -6.09 -12.09 12.06
C ASN A 217 -5.95 -11.04 13.18
N HIS A 218 -5.14 -10.00 12.94
CA HIS A 218 -4.95 -8.83 13.78
C HIS A 218 -4.52 -7.64 12.92
N PHE A 219 -4.85 -6.42 13.34
CA PHE A 219 -4.42 -5.19 12.66
C PHE A 219 -2.92 -4.85 12.77
N LEU A 220 -2.11 -5.66 13.47
CA LEU A 220 -0.75 -5.28 13.85
C LEU A 220 0.18 -5.19 12.65
N LEU A 221 0.04 -6.08 11.67
CA LEU A 221 0.86 -6.04 10.46
C LEU A 221 0.71 -4.72 9.71
N ASN A 222 -0.52 -4.20 9.61
CA ASN A 222 -0.80 -2.90 9.01
C ASN A 222 -0.07 -1.76 9.74
N GLU A 223 -0.09 -1.78 11.07
CA GLU A 223 0.59 -0.76 11.87
C GLU A 223 2.12 -0.88 11.77
N GLN A 224 2.67 -2.09 11.69
CA GLN A 224 4.09 -2.30 11.46
C GLN A 224 4.54 -1.84 10.06
N LEU A 225 3.74 -2.12 9.02
CA LEU A 225 4.00 -1.62 7.67
C LEU A 225 4.02 -0.09 7.64
N LYS A 226 3.01 0.57 8.24
CA LYS A 226 2.99 2.03 8.37
C LYS A 226 4.21 2.55 9.12
N ASN A 227 4.54 1.96 10.27
CA ASN A 227 5.65 2.38 11.12
C ASN A 227 6.98 2.29 10.35
N TYR A 228 7.22 1.16 9.68
CA TYR A 228 8.41 0.92 8.88
C TYR A 228 8.60 1.97 7.79
N PHE A 229 7.62 2.09 6.89
CA PHE A 229 7.71 3.03 5.79
C PHE A 229 7.72 4.47 6.27
N ARG A 230 7.04 4.81 7.37
CA ARG A 230 7.00 6.17 7.90
C ARG A 230 8.32 6.58 8.55
N ASN A 231 8.85 5.75 9.44
CA ASN A 231 9.88 6.16 10.41
C ASN A 231 11.28 5.63 10.11
N PHE A 232 11.42 4.56 9.31
CA PHE A 232 12.72 3.90 9.08
C PHE A 232 13.16 3.89 7.62
N VAL A 233 12.26 4.16 6.67
CA VAL A 233 12.57 4.23 5.24
C VAL A 233 12.84 5.68 4.80
N PRO A 234 14.03 5.99 4.25
CA PRO A 234 14.29 7.27 3.58
C PRO A 234 13.31 7.51 2.42
N LYS A 235 12.88 8.76 2.21
CA LYS A 235 11.78 9.12 1.29
C LYS A 235 12.18 9.29 -0.18
N ASN A 236 13.37 8.85 -0.55
CA ASN A 236 13.78 8.80 -1.96
C ASN A 236 13.35 7.48 -2.60
N GLU A 237 13.18 7.49 -3.92
CA GLU A 237 12.63 6.37 -4.68
C GLU A 237 13.47 5.09 -4.55
N ASP A 238 14.80 5.18 -4.63
CA ASP A 238 15.70 4.03 -4.52
C ASP A 238 15.58 3.33 -3.17
N SER A 239 15.52 4.11 -2.08
CA SER A 239 15.35 3.56 -0.74
C SER A 239 13.98 2.92 -0.55
N LEU A 240 12.93 3.48 -1.19
CA LEU A 240 11.59 2.90 -1.18
C LEU A 240 11.54 1.58 -1.96
N LYS A 241 12.20 1.48 -3.11
CA LYS A 241 12.35 0.23 -3.87
C LYS A 241 13.04 -0.86 -3.04
N VAL A 242 14.15 -0.53 -2.38
CA VAL A 242 14.84 -1.45 -1.47
C VAL A 242 13.94 -1.86 -0.30
N ALA A 243 13.16 -0.94 0.27
CA ALA A 243 12.23 -1.26 1.35
C ALA A 243 11.11 -2.21 0.92
N ILE A 244 10.59 -2.04 -0.30
CA ILE A 244 9.62 -2.95 -0.93
C ILE A 244 10.23 -4.34 -1.04
N ASP A 245 11.44 -4.46 -1.59
CA ASP A 245 12.12 -5.75 -1.78
C ASP A 245 12.32 -6.47 -0.45
N ILE A 246 12.76 -5.77 0.60
CA ILE A 246 12.95 -6.34 1.94
C ILE A 246 11.66 -6.95 2.47
N VAL A 247 10.55 -6.21 2.45
CA VAL A 247 9.31 -6.69 3.06
C VAL A 247 8.64 -7.78 2.22
N GLN A 248 8.73 -7.71 0.89
CA GLN A 248 8.24 -8.76 0.00
C GLN A 248 9.04 -10.06 0.18
N GLU A 249 10.37 -9.97 0.23
CA GLU A 249 11.25 -11.12 0.46
C GLU A 249 10.97 -11.80 1.79
N LYS A 250 10.66 -11.03 2.85
CA LYS A 250 10.29 -11.59 4.16
C LYS A 250 8.91 -12.24 4.17
N ALA A 251 7.99 -11.79 3.31
CA ALA A 251 6.62 -12.29 3.21
C ALA A 251 6.45 -13.43 2.19
N LYS A 252 7.42 -13.65 1.30
CA LYS A 252 7.25 -14.51 0.10
C LYS A 252 6.86 -15.95 0.38
N GLU A 253 7.25 -16.50 1.54
CA GLU A 253 6.96 -17.88 1.92
C GLU A 253 5.47 -18.10 2.25
N ASN A 254 4.70 -17.03 2.42
CA ASN A 254 3.26 -17.09 2.66
C ASN A 254 2.50 -16.20 1.67
N ALA A 255 1.80 -16.84 0.73
CA ALA A 255 1.10 -16.13 -0.35
C ALA A 255 0.03 -15.14 0.14
N ALA A 256 -0.70 -15.48 1.22
CA ALA A 256 -1.71 -14.59 1.79
C ALA A 256 -1.08 -13.35 2.43
N VAL A 257 0.02 -13.52 3.19
CA VAL A 257 0.75 -12.40 3.79
C VAL A 257 1.41 -11.54 2.71
N LEU A 258 2.03 -12.14 1.69
CA LEU A 258 2.60 -11.42 0.56
C LEU A 258 1.53 -10.62 -0.19
N SER A 259 0.35 -11.21 -0.44
CA SER A 259 -0.77 -10.50 -1.06
C SER A 259 -1.22 -9.30 -0.22
N TYR A 260 -1.32 -9.47 1.10
CA TYR A 260 -1.66 -8.39 2.02
C TYR A 260 -0.63 -7.25 1.97
N VAL A 261 0.67 -7.57 2.01
CA VAL A 261 1.78 -6.61 1.89
C VAL A 261 1.69 -5.86 0.56
N ASN A 262 1.51 -6.57 -0.56
CA ASN A 262 1.41 -5.94 -1.89
C ASN A 262 0.18 -5.05 -2.01
N SER A 263 -0.96 -5.49 -1.48
CA SER A 263 -2.19 -4.70 -1.44
C SER A 263 -2.01 -3.43 -0.60
N PHE A 264 -1.30 -3.50 0.53
CA PHE A 264 -0.93 -2.33 1.33
C PHE A 264 -0.04 -1.37 0.54
N LEU A 265 1.03 -1.87 -0.08
CA LEU A 265 1.99 -1.04 -0.81
C LEU A 265 1.32 -0.34 -2.00
N LEU A 266 0.60 -1.09 -2.84
CA LEU A 266 -0.13 -0.56 -3.99
C LEU A 266 -1.13 0.52 -3.57
N ARG A 267 -1.97 0.26 -2.57
CA ARG A 267 -2.90 1.26 -2.03
C ARG A 267 -2.22 2.56 -1.64
N ASN A 268 -1.09 2.48 -0.92
CA ASN A 268 -0.38 3.67 -0.47
C ASN A 268 0.24 4.45 -1.64
N PHE A 269 0.91 3.77 -2.57
CA PHE A 269 1.55 4.43 -3.71
C PHE A 269 0.54 4.96 -4.72
N LEU A 270 -0.57 4.25 -4.96
CA LEU A 270 -1.68 4.74 -5.76
C LEU A 270 -2.31 5.99 -5.13
N LYS A 271 -2.46 6.01 -3.80
CA LYS A 271 -3.01 7.17 -3.08
C LYS A 271 -2.06 8.37 -3.13
N SER A 272 -0.74 8.15 -3.07
CA SER A 272 0.26 9.21 -3.12
C SER A 272 0.70 9.59 -4.55
N ASN A 273 0.08 9.03 -5.59
CA ASN A 273 0.46 9.21 -7.00
C ASN A 273 1.93 8.84 -7.30
N ALA A 274 2.51 7.89 -6.55
CA ALA A 274 3.85 7.38 -6.81
C ALA A 274 3.78 6.23 -7.83
N GLU A 275 3.52 6.56 -9.09
CA GLU A 275 3.23 5.59 -10.16
C GLU A 275 4.33 4.55 -10.33
N ASP A 276 5.59 4.99 -10.40
CA ASP A 276 6.73 4.11 -10.64
C ASP A 276 6.93 3.10 -9.50
N LEU A 277 6.67 3.51 -8.26
CA LEU A 277 6.69 2.61 -7.10
C LEU A 277 5.52 1.64 -7.12
N ALA A 278 4.32 2.07 -7.52
CA ALA A 278 3.18 1.17 -7.67
C ALA A 278 3.45 0.09 -8.74
N LEU A 279 4.04 0.46 -9.88
CA LEU A 279 4.45 -0.47 -10.92
C LEU A 279 5.58 -1.39 -10.44
N TYR A 280 6.53 -0.87 -9.66
CA TYR A 280 7.64 -1.64 -9.10
C TYR A 280 7.15 -2.77 -8.19
N VAL A 281 6.16 -2.52 -7.33
CA VAL A 281 5.58 -3.53 -6.41
C VAL A 281 5.13 -4.79 -7.16
N ASN A 282 4.54 -4.64 -8.35
CA ASN A 282 4.02 -5.75 -9.14
C ASN A 282 5.09 -6.46 -9.98
N LYS A 283 6.20 -5.80 -10.32
CA LYS A 283 7.26 -6.39 -11.14
C LYS A 283 8.05 -7.45 -10.39
N ASN A 284 8.28 -7.26 -9.08
CA ASN A 284 9.13 -8.14 -8.28
C ASN A 284 8.40 -9.32 -7.66
N SER A 285 7.08 -9.38 -7.79
CA SER A 285 6.28 -10.31 -7.02
C SER A 285 6.03 -11.66 -7.72
N ASN A 286 6.33 -11.84 -9.02
CA ASN A 286 5.91 -13.03 -9.80
C ASN A 286 4.40 -13.36 -9.62
N THR A 287 3.59 -12.37 -9.23
CA THR A 287 2.23 -12.54 -8.71
C THR A 287 1.16 -12.45 -9.79
N GLU A 288 1.32 -13.14 -10.91
CA GLU A 288 0.12 -13.45 -11.72
C GLU A 288 -0.86 -14.34 -10.93
N ALA A 289 -0.43 -14.91 -9.78
CA ALA A 289 -1.20 -15.84 -8.95
C ALA A 289 -1.70 -15.31 -7.58
N CYS A 290 -1.42 -14.05 -7.16
CA CYS A 290 -1.92 -13.54 -5.88
C CYS A 290 -3.11 -12.59 -6.07
N GLU A 291 -4.27 -12.96 -5.51
CA GLU A 291 -5.44 -12.09 -5.50
C GLU A 291 -5.19 -10.87 -4.59
N LEU A 292 -5.05 -9.69 -5.20
CA LEU A 292 -4.84 -8.43 -4.49
C LEU A 292 -6.16 -7.91 -3.91
N ASN A 293 -6.16 -7.61 -2.60
CA ASN A 293 -7.30 -6.98 -1.92
C ASN A 293 -7.25 -5.45 -2.11
N LEU A 294 -7.63 -5.03 -3.32
CA LEU A 294 -7.80 -3.65 -3.73
C LEU A 294 -9.29 -3.36 -4.00
N SER A 295 -9.74 -2.15 -3.67
CA SER A 295 -11.04 -1.64 -4.08
C SER A 295 -11.12 -1.52 -5.60
N GLU A 296 -12.33 -1.48 -6.15
CA GLU A 296 -12.54 -1.36 -7.60
C GLU A 296 -11.87 -0.11 -8.19
N ALA A 297 -11.90 1.01 -7.47
CA ALA A 297 -11.23 2.24 -7.89
C ALA A 297 -9.70 2.10 -7.89
N GLU A 298 -9.12 1.43 -6.89
CA GLU A 298 -7.69 1.14 -6.83
C GLU A 298 -7.27 0.20 -7.97
N LYS A 299 -8.05 -0.86 -8.25
CA LYS A 299 -7.81 -1.78 -9.37
C LYS A 299 -7.84 -1.05 -10.71
N LYS A 300 -8.88 -0.26 -10.99
CA LYS A 300 -8.98 0.53 -12.22
C LYS A 300 -7.82 1.50 -12.40
N LYS A 301 -7.44 2.22 -11.33
CA LYS A 301 -6.30 3.13 -11.37
C LYS A 301 -5.01 2.37 -11.67
N PHE A 302 -4.78 1.23 -11.02
CA PHE A 302 -3.58 0.43 -11.22
C PHE A 302 -3.48 -0.16 -12.63
N GLU A 303 -4.57 -0.73 -13.16
CA GLU A 303 -4.59 -1.26 -14.53
C GLU A 303 -4.36 -0.15 -15.57
N ARG A 304 -4.85 1.07 -15.31
CA ARG A 304 -4.53 2.23 -16.14
C ARG A 304 -3.05 2.61 -16.08
N LEU A 305 -2.43 2.60 -14.91
CA LEU A 305 -0.98 2.86 -14.82
C LEU A 305 -0.17 1.81 -15.58
N LYS A 306 -0.58 0.54 -15.49
CA LYS A 306 0.03 -0.55 -16.26
C LYS A 306 -0.12 -0.31 -17.75
N SER A 307 -1.31 0.06 -18.25
CA SER A 307 -1.53 0.30 -19.68
C SER A 307 -0.80 1.54 -20.21
N LEU A 308 -0.43 2.48 -19.34
CA LEU A 308 0.35 3.68 -19.68
C LEU A 308 1.86 3.52 -19.41
N SER A 309 2.33 2.32 -19.07
CA SER A 309 3.75 2.07 -18.82
C SER A 309 4.58 2.10 -20.11
N VAL A 310 5.88 2.40 -19.99
CA VAL A 310 6.82 2.34 -21.11
C VAL A 310 6.75 0.97 -21.80
N GLY A 311 6.65 0.97 -23.13
CA GLY A 311 6.50 -0.20 -23.98
C GLY A 311 5.06 -0.60 -24.31
N GLN A 312 4.07 -0.03 -23.62
CA GLN A 312 2.64 -0.26 -23.93
C GLN A 312 2.15 0.64 -25.05
N ASN A 313 1.08 0.22 -25.73
CA ASN A 313 0.43 1.02 -26.76
C ASN A 313 -0.28 2.21 -26.14
N VAL A 314 -0.08 3.39 -26.74
CA VAL A 314 -0.78 4.61 -26.33
C VAL A 314 -2.27 4.47 -26.63
N PRO A 315 -3.16 4.87 -25.70
CA PRO A 315 -4.60 4.91 -25.98
C PRO A 315 -4.95 5.95 -27.06
N GLU A 316 -6.03 5.71 -27.81
CA GLU A 316 -6.51 6.69 -28.81
C GLU A 316 -7.01 7.97 -28.13
N ILE A 317 -6.73 9.12 -28.77
CA ILE A 317 -7.35 10.41 -28.47
C ILE A 317 -8.01 10.91 -29.75
N LEU A 318 -9.31 11.23 -29.67
CA LEU A 318 -10.06 11.82 -30.77
C LEU A 318 -10.74 13.11 -30.30
N LEU A 319 -10.07 14.23 -30.50
CA LEU A 319 -10.48 15.55 -30.00
C LEU A 319 -10.55 16.59 -31.13
N PRO A 320 -11.37 17.65 -30.99
CA PRO A 320 -11.42 18.74 -31.96
C PRO A 320 -10.10 19.53 -31.98
N ASN A 321 -9.65 19.88 -33.19
CA ASN A 321 -8.56 20.83 -33.40
C ASN A 321 -9.08 22.28 -33.41
N ILE A 322 -8.21 23.24 -33.74
CA ILE A 322 -8.54 24.68 -33.81
C ILE A 322 -9.69 24.97 -34.77
N GLU A 323 -9.82 24.20 -35.85
CA GLU A 323 -10.88 24.28 -36.87
C GLU A 323 -12.15 23.50 -36.48
N ASN A 324 -12.21 22.93 -35.27
CA ASN A 324 -13.25 22.01 -34.77
C ASN A 324 -13.32 20.65 -35.50
N ASN A 325 -12.31 20.29 -36.28
CA ASN A 325 -12.22 18.97 -36.92
C ASN A 325 -11.68 17.93 -35.93
N LYS A 326 -12.32 16.75 -35.87
CA LYS A 326 -11.84 15.65 -35.02
C LYS A 326 -10.50 15.12 -35.52
N THR A 327 -9.48 15.20 -34.66
CA THR A 327 -8.10 14.80 -34.96
C THR A 327 -7.70 13.62 -34.08
N SER A 328 -7.08 12.60 -34.68
CA SER A 328 -6.71 11.34 -34.02
C SER A 328 -5.24 11.31 -33.67
N LEU A 329 -4.93 10.92 -32.43
CA LEU A 329 -3.55 10.70 -32.00
C LEU A 329 -2.88 9.56 -32.77
N THR A 330 -3.58 8.44 -32.98
CA THR A 330 -3.01 7.29 -33.69
C THR A 330 -2.60 7.65 -35.12
N LYS A 331 -3.37 8.51 -35.80
CA LYS A 331 -2.99 9.03 -37.13
C LYS A 331 -1.69 9.85 -37.07
N SER A 332 -1.56 10.76 -36.11
CA SER A 332 -0.32 11.53 -35.93
C SER A 332 0.87 10.63 -35.60
N VAL A 333 0.67 9.63 -34.73
CA VAL A 333 1.71 8.67 -34.36
C VAL A 333 2.17 7.82 -35.53
N THR A 334 1.25 7.26 -36.31
CA THR A 334 1.61 6.37 -37.44
C THR A 334 2.27 7.12 -38.60
N ALA A 335 1.94 8.40 -38.79
CA ALA A 335 2.53 9.25 -39.82
C ALA A 335 3.95 9.73 -39.50
N ASN A 336 4.40 9.63 -38.24
CA ASN A 336 5.64 10.25 -37.77
C ASN A 336 6.55 9.24 -37.06
N LYS A 337 7.86 9.42 -37.15
CA LYS A 337 8.86 8.54 -36.50
C LYS A 337 8.80 8.65 -34.97
N ALA A 338 8.56 9.87 -34.48
CA ALA A 338 8.40 10.19 -33.07
C ALA A 338 7.24 11.17 -32.90
N THR A 339 6.41 10.97 -31.88
CA THR A 339 5.34 11.90 -31.51
C THR A 339 5.45 12.24 -30.03
N ILE A 340 5.48 13.54 -29.72
CA ILE A 340 5.34 14.04 -28.35
C ILE A 340 3.85 14.30 -28.12
N LEU A 341 3.22 13.53 -27.24
CA LEU A 341 1.89 13.84 -26.71
C LEU A 341 2.07 14.74 -25.48
N LEU A 342 1.55 15.97 -25.55
CA LEU A 342 1.69 16.99 -24.53
C LEU A 342 0.34 17.42 -23.98
N PHE A 343 0.10 17.23 -22.69
CA PHE A 343 -1.04 17.81 -21.98
C PHE A 343 -0.64 19.16 -21.37
N TRP A 344 -1.37 20.23 -21.67
CA TRP A 344 -1.01 21.58 -21.23
C TRP A 344 -2.22 22.50 -21.02
N SER A 345 -1.99 23.61 -20.31
CA SER A 345 -2.97 24.67 -20.07
C SER A 345 -2.33 26.04 -20.29
N SER A 346 -3.05 26.99 -20.88
CA SER A 346 -2.58 28.37 -21.07
C SER A 346 -2.35 29.11 -19.75
N HIS A 347 -3.01 28.67 -18.68
CA HIS A 347 -2.92 29.23 -17.34
C HIS A 347 -1.81 28.58 -16.48
N CYS A 348 -1.12 27.56 -16.99
CA CYS A 348 -0.05 26.90 -16.25
C CYS A 348 1.29 27.62 -16.44
N GLY A 349 1.85 28.15 -15.34
CA GLY A 349 3.14 28.85 -15.34
C GLY A 349 4.29 27.99 -15.86
N LYS A 350 4.35 26.69 -15.48
CA LYS A 350 5.39 25.78 -15.97
C LYS A 350 5.21 25.48 -17.46
N CYS A 351 3.99 25.34 -17.97
CA CYS A 351 3.75 25.17 -19.41
C CYS A 351 4.33 26.34 -20.22
N ARG A 352 4.17 27.58 -19.75
CA ARG A 352 4.71 28.77 -20.46
C ARG A 352 6.24 28.79 -20.52
N VAL A 353 6.93 28.06 -19.63
CA VAL A 353 8.39 27.88 -19.67
C VAL A 353 8.79 26.75 -20.62
N GLU A 354 8.08 25.63 -20.60
CA GLU A 354 8.40 24.43 -21.39
C GLU A 354 8.00 24.56 -22.87
N LEU A 355 6.88 25.21 -23.17
CA LEU A 355 6.34 25.32 -24.53
C LEU A 355 7.35 25.90 -25.55
N PRO A 356 8.04 27.03 -25.27
CA PRO A 356 9.07 27.55 -26.18
C PRO A 356 10.21 26.56 -26.45
N GLN A 357 10.61 25.77 -25.45
CA GLN A 357 11.68 24.79 -25.61
C GLN A 357 11.23 23.62 -26.49
N ILE A 358 10.01 23.10 -26.25
CA ILE A 358 9.41 22.05 -27.07
C ILE A 358 9.20 22.56 -28.50
N GLN A 359 8.80 23.83 -28.68
CA GLN A 359 8.65 24.43 -30.00
C GLN A 359 9.97 24.56 -30.75
N ALA A 360 11.06 24.96 -30.08
CA ALA A 360 12.38 24.96 -30.68
C ALA A 360 12.82 23.55 -31.11
N LEU A 361 12.55 22.54 -30.27
CA LEU A 361 12.82 21.13 -30.60
C LEU A 361 12.00 20.66 -31.80
N TYR A 362 10.71 20.99 -31.84
CA TYR A 362 9.82 20.67 -32.94
C TYR A 362 10.32 21.28 -34.26
N GLN A 363 10.63 22.59 -34.29
CA GLN A 363 11.17 23.23 -35.49
C GLN A 363 12.45 22.58 -35.99
N LYS A 364 13.32 22.14 -35.08
CA LYS A 364 14.59 21.48 -35.43
C LYS A 364 14.40 20.09 -36.06
N TYR A 365 13.39 19.34 -35.63
CA TYR A 365 13.24 17.92 -35.99
C TYR A 365 11.97 17.57 -36.77
N LYS A 366 11.04 18.50 -37.02
CA LYS A 366 9.79 18.21 -37.73
C LYS A 366 10.00 17.62 -39.11
N THR A 367 10.97 18.13 -39.86
CA THR A 367 11.33 17.60 -41.19
C THR A 367 11.99 16.22 -41.16
N GLN A 368 12.42 15.76 -39.98
CA GLN A 368 13.01 14.44 -39.76
C GLN A 368 11.98 13.42 -39.26
N GLY A 369 10.71 13.83 -39.09
CA GLY A 369 9.60 12.98 -38.65
C GLY A 369 9.25 13.09 -37.17
N LEU A 370 9.54 14.23 -36.52
CA LEU A 370 8.99 14.56 -35.20
C LEU A 370 7.66 15.29 -35.35
N GLU A 371 6.65 14.86 -34.59
CA GLU A 371 5.37 15.56 -34.42
C GLU A 371 5.12 15.90 -32.94
N VAL A 372 4.34 16.96 -32.69
CA VAL A 372 3.80 17.26 -31.38
C VAL A 372 2.27 17.23 -31.45
N PHE A 373 1.66 16.34 -30.67
CA PHE A 373 0.22 16.28 -30.49
C PHE A 373 -0.12 16.90 -29.13
N ALA A 374 -0.54 18.15 -29.12
CA ALA A 374 -0.78 18.91 -27.91
C ALA A 374 -2.27 18.94 -27.55
N VAL A 375 -2.62 18.35 -26.40
CA VAL A 375 -3.95 18.36 -25.80
C VAL A 375 -4.03 19.51 -24.80
N ASN A 376 -4.81 20.53 -25.14
CA ASN A 376 -5.15 21.61 -24.23
C ASN A 376 -6.33 21.23 -23.32
N ILE A 377 -6.25 21.62 -22.05
CA ILE A 377 -7.24 21.29 -21.01
C ILE A 377 -7.95 22.54 -20.45
N ASP A 378 -7.84 23.69 -21.12
CA ASP A 378 -8.48 24.91 -20.66
C ASP A 378 -10.00 24.82 -20.86
N GLU A 379 -10.76 25.26 -19.86
CA GLU A 379 -12.23 25.31 -19.97
C GLU A 379 -12.70 26.28 -21.06
N ASN A 380 -11.87 27.29 -21.39
CA ASN A 380 -12.15 28.32 -22.38
C ASN A 380 -11.24 28.21 -23.61
N LYS A 381 -11.83 27.84 -24.76
CA LYS A 381 -11.11 27.73 -26.03
C LYS A 381 -10.47 29.02 -26.53
N PHE A 382 -10.99 30.19 -26.14
CA PHE A 382 -10.43 31.47 -26.58
C PHE A 382 -9.02 31.66 -26.00
N ASN A 383 -8.86 31.38 -24.70
CA ASN A 383 -7.55 31.45 -24.03
C ASN A 383 -6.55 30.48 -24.66
N TRP A 384 -7.00 29.27 -24.98
CA TRP A 384 -6.17 28.28 -25.68
C TRP A 384 -5.73 28.78 -27.06
N ARG A 385 -6.66 29.28 -27.88
CA ARG A 385 -6.37 29.79 -29.23
C ARG A 385 -5.42 30.99 -29.18
N ASP A 386 -5.62 31.91 -28.23
CA ASP A 386 -4.74 33.05 -28.05
C ASP A 386 -3.32 32.59 -27.66
N ALA A 387 -3.20 31.63 -26.74
CA ALA A 387 -1.91 31.07 -26.37
C ALA A 387 -1.22 30.32 -27.53
N VAL A 388 -1.97 29.55 -28.34
CA VAL A 388 -1.42 28.91 -29.54
C VAL A 388 -0.82 29.95 -30.49
N ASN A 389 -1.50 31.07 -30.70
CA ASN A 389 -1.02 32.16 -31.55
C ASN A 389 0.19 32.89 -30.93
N GLU A 390 0.14 33.17 -29.63
CA GLU A 390 1.21 33.83 -28.87
C GLU A 390 2.52 33.04 -28.97
N PHE A 391 2.47 31.74 -28.71
CA PHE A 391 3.64 30.86 -28.73
C PHE A 391 3.96 30.29 -30.13
N LYS A 392 3.16 30.64 -31.15
CA LYS A 392 3.31 30.18 -32.54
C LYS A 392 3.40 28.65 -32.64
N LEU A 393 2.48 27.95 -31.99
CA LEU A 393 2.46 26.50 -31.91
C LEU A 393 1.88 25.91 -33.22
N ASP A 394 2.74 25.67 -34.21
CA ASP A 394 2.40 25.17 -35.56
C ASP A 394 2.31 23.63 -35.66
N TRP A 395 2.31 22.94 -34.52
CA TRP A 395 2.08 21.49 -34.43
C TRP A 395 0.59 21.13 -34.34
N THR A 396 0.27 19.85 -34.19
CA THR A 396 -1.11 19.39 -34.00
C THR A 396 -1.66 19.83 -32.64
N ASN A 397 -2.59 20.78 -32.64
CA ASN A 397 -3.25 21.27 -31.42
C ASN A 397 -4.70 20.78 -31.36
N VAL A 398 -5.07 20.14 -30.26
CA VAL A 398 -6.45 19.73 -29.95
C VAL A 398 -6.85 20.20 -28.55
N THR A 399 -8.15 20.22 -28.26
CA THR A 399 -8.66 20.64 -26.95
C THR A 399 -9.67 19.62 -26.41
N ASP A 400 -9.58 19.33 -25.12
CA ASP A 400 -10.58 18.57 -24.39
C ASP A 400 -11.47 19.55 -23.62
N GLU A 401 -12.53 20.00 -24.29
CA GLU A 401 -13.38 21.08 -23.82
C GLU A 401 -14.32 20.64 -22.71
N GLY A 402 -14.40 21.45 -21.66
CA GLY A 402 -15.32 21.25 -20.56
C GLY A 402 -14.62 21.36 -19.22
N LYS A 403 -15.31 20.96 -18.16
CA LYS A 403 -14.74 20.94 -16.82
C LYS A 403 -13.70 19.83 -16.75
N ILE A 404 -12.53 20.14 -16.19
CA ILE A 404 -11.44 19.17 -15.97
C ILE A 404 -11.95 17.91 -15.24
N ALA A 405 -12.90 18.06 -14.31
CA ALA A 405 -13.49 16.95 -13.55
C ALA A 405 -14.24 15.92 -14.40
N ASP A 406 -14.72 16.30 -15.58
CA ASP A 406 -15.51 15.46 -16.48
C ASP A 406 -14.67 14.90 -17.65
N SER A 407 -13.38 15.27 -17.71
CA SER A 407 -12.49 14.88 -18.80
C SER A 407 -12.16 13.38 -18.77
N LYS A 408 -12.66 12.66 -19.78
CA LYS A 408 -12.34 11.26 -20.00
C LYS A 408 -10.89 11.07 -20.46
N VAL A 409 -10.32 12.03 -21.19
CA VAL A 409 -8.94 11.92 -21.70
C VAL A 409 -7.95 12.07 -20.55
N LEU A 410 -8.16 13.03 -19.64
CA LEU A 410 -7.32 13.17 -18.45
C LEU A 410 -7.44 11.97 -17.52
N GLU A 411 -8.64 11.42 -17.35
CA GLU A 411 -8.81 10.17 -16.62
C GLU A 411 -8.06 9.02 -17.30
N GLN A 412 -8.23 8.83 -18.61
CA GLN A 412 -7.63 7.76 -19.41
C GLN A 412 -6.10 7.77 -19.38
N PHE A 413 -5.49 8.96 -19.38
CA PHE A 413 -4.04 9.16 -19.33
C PHE A 413 -3.49 9.40 -17.92
N ASN A 414 -4.35 9.31 -16.89
CA ASN A 414 -4.00 9.57 -15.49
C ASN A 414 -3.32 10.94 -15.28
N ILE A 415 -3.74 11.97 -16.00
CA ILE A 415 -3.12 13.31 -15.92
C ILE A 415 -3.52 13.96 -14.60
N GLN A 416 -2.53 14.32 -13.78
CA GLN A 416 -2.73 14.95 -12.46
C GLN A 416 -2.15 16.37 -12.38
N HIS A 417 -1.33 16.75 -13.34
CA HIS A 417 -0.68 18.06 -13.42
C HIS A 417 -0.41 18.40 -14.88
N THR A 418 -0.08 19.66 -15.16
CA THR A 418 0.42 20.11 -16.46
C THR A 418 1.72 20.90 -16.27
N PRO A 419 2.66 20.85 -17.23
CA PRO A 419 2.64 19.97 -18.40
C PRO A 419 2.85 18.51 -17.99
N SER A 420 2.25 17.58 -18.75
CA SER A 420 2.55 16.15 -18.71
C SER A 420 2.86 15.65 -20.11
N LEU A 421 3.87 14.79 -20.24
CA LEU A 421 4.48 14.46 -21.53
C LEU A 421 4.63 12.94 -21.71
N PHE A 422 4.20 12.45 -22.87
CA PHE A 422 4.50 11.11 -23.35
C PHE A 422 5.27 11.21 -24.67
N LEU A 423 6.41 10.54 -24.76
CA LEU A 423 7.13 10.36 -26.02
C LEU A 423 6.74 9.00 -26.59
N ILE A 424 6.23 9.00 -27.81
CA ILE A 424 5.62 7.83 -28.46
C ILE A 424 6.40 7.49 -29.73
N ALA A 425 6.73 6.22 -29.89
CA ALA A 425 7.35 5.69 -31.09
C ALA A 425 6.31 5.45 -32.20
N GLN A 426 6.74 5.45 -33.47
CA GLN A 426 5.85 5.26 -34.63
C GLN A 426 4.96 4.00 -34.56
N ASN A 427 5.39 2.96 -33.86
CA ASN A 427 4.62 1.73 -33.65
C ASN A 427 3.50 1.85 -32.60
N GLY A 428 3.24 3.05 -32.09
CA GLY A 428 2.21 3.29 -31.07
C GLY A 428 2.69 3.10 -29.63
N LYS A 429 3.92 2.64 -29.39
CA LYS A 429 4.40 2.36 -28.04
C LYS A 429 4.91 3.61 -27.32
N ILE A 430 4.57 3.74 -26.05
CA ILE A 430 5.13 4.75 -25.14
C ILE A 430 6.62 4.44 -24.96
N PHE A 431 7.48 5.35 -25.39
CA PHE A 431 8.93 5.24 -25.30
C PHE A 431 9.46 5.85 -23.99
N ALA A 432 8.91 6.99 -23.58
CA ALA A 432 9.25 7.64 -22.33
C ALA A 432 8.09 8.51 -21.82
N LYS A 433 8.14 8.88 -20.55
CA LYS A 433 7.18 9.77 -19.87
C LYS A 433 7.93 10.81 -19.07
N GLU A 434 7.33 11.99 -18.89
CA GLU A 434 7.78 13.02 -17.94
C GLU A 434 9.27 13.38 -18.09
N ILE A 435 9.77 13.40 -19.33
CA ILE A 435 11.13 13.83 -19.69
C ILE A 435 11.10 15.19 -20.40
N TYR A 436 12.02 16.07 -20.02
CA TYR A 436 12.11 17.45 -20.51
C TYR A 436 13.56 17.79 -20.90
N ASP A 437 13.77 18.99 -21.45
CA ASP A 437 15.09 19.52 -21.82
C ASP A 437 15.95 18.53 -22.65
N LYS A 438 17.23 18.39 -22.28
CA LYS A 438 18.23 17.51 -22.92
C LYS A 438 17.81 16.04 -22.91
N ALA A 439 17.06 15.60 -21.89
CA ALA A 439 16.57 14.23 -21.84
C ALA A 439 15.53 13.99 -22.94
N LEU A 440 14.61 14.94 -23.15
CA LEU A 440 13.63 14.86 -24.24
C LEU A 440 14.33 14.85 -25.61
N GLU A 441 15.23 15.80 -25.87
CA GLU A 441 15.94 15.88 -27.16
C GLU A 441 16.71 14.60 -27.47
N LYS A 442 17.44 14.05 -26.49
CA LYS A 442 18.20 12.81 -26.66
C LYS A 442 17.29 11.63 -27.04
N ASN A 443 16.14 11.48 -26.38
CA ASN A 443 15.22 10.38 -26.67
C ASN A 443 14.49 10.56 -28.01
N VAL A 444 14.18 11.80 -28.41
CA VAL A 444 13.69 12.11 -29.76
C VAL A 444 14.71 11.67 -30.81
N GLN A 445 15.97 12.07 -30.67
CA GLN A 445 17.03 11.67 -31.61
C GLN A 445 17.17 10.14 -31.73
N MET A 446 17.06 9.43 -30.61
CA MET A 446 17.07 7.96 -30.61
C MET A 446 15.95 7.39 -31.49
N LEU A 447 14.71 7.86 -31.33
CA LEU A 447 13.58 7.39 -32.16
C LEU A 447 13.75 7.75 -33.63
N LEU A 448 14.19 8.97 -33.95
CA LEU A 448 14.40 9.41 -35.34
C LEU A 448 15.48 8.59 -36.07
N SER A 449 16.51 8.14 -35.34
CA SER A 449 17.62 7.32 -35.87
C SER A 449 17.31 5.82 -35.99
N SER A 450 16.37 5.31 -35.20
CA SER A 450 16.10 3.86 -35.09
C SER A 450 15.28 3.29 -36.26
N SER A 451 14.63 4.14 -37.07
CA SER A 451 13.80 3.72 -38.21
C SER A 451 14.59 3.40 -39.50
N ASN A 452 15.93 3.28 -39.43
CA ASN A 452 16.81 2.99 -40.58
C ASN A 452 17.43 1.57 -40.54
N LYS A 453 16.83 0.62 -39.80
CA LYS A 453 17.25 -0.79 -39.80
C LYS A 453 16.09 -1.74 -40.03
#